data_AF-A0AAV6Y772-F1
#
_entry.id   AF-A0AAV6Y772-F1
#
_cell.length_a   1.000
_cell.length_b   1.000
_cell.length_c   1.000
_cell.angle_alpha   90.00
_cell.angle_beta   90.00
_cell.angle_gamma   90.00
#
_symmetry.space_group_name_H-M   'P 1'
#
loop_
_entity.id
_entity.type
_entity.pdbx_description
1 polymer ?
#
loop_
_entity_poly.entity_id
_entity_poly.type
_entity_poly.pdbx_seq_one_letter_code
_entity_poly.pdbx_strand_id
1 'polypeptide(L)'
;MGRPPTRVEIHKKCFPVENGGEAGEIMRTMQTLTNELVDPSQDVLAINDVFAISVGADEAGRVRMMGLGVTPTDVFEDTLSPKACNRMLMENMAATQKLSEGLEACKQQITNQ
;
A
#
# COMPACT_ATOMS: atom_id res chain seq x y z
N MET A 1 -15.38 11.24 5.01
CA MET A 1 -15.13 10.09 4.12
C MET A 1 -14.59 8.94 4.96
N GLY A 2 -14.98 7.69 4.69
CA GLY A 2 -14.57 6.53 5.49
C GLY A 2 -13.09 6.17 5.26
N ARG A 3 -12.45 5.57 6.27
CA ARG A 3 -11.09 5.04 6.12
C ARG A 3 -11.09 3.84 5.17
N PRO A 4 -10.00 3.60 4.42
CA PRO A 4 -9.79 2.33 3.75
C PRO A 4 -9.90 1.16 4.75
N PRO A 5 -10.48 0.02 4.35
CA PRO A 5 -10.52 -1.17 5.19
C PRO A 5 -9.11 -1.76 5.37
N THR A 6 -8.85 -2.27 6.56
CA THR A 6 -7.65 -3.05 6.91
C THR A 6 -7.64 -4.40 6.20
N ARG A 7 -6.46 -5.02 6.09
CA ARG A 7 -6.32 -6.38 5.53
C ARG A 7 -7.17 -7.39 6.31
N VAL A 8 -7.27 -7.24 7.63
CA VAL A 8 -8.13 -8.07 8.51
C VAL A 8 -9.60 -7.94 8.14
N GLU A 9 -10.09 -6.71 7.91
CA GLU A 9 -11.49 -6.47 7.55
C GLU A 9 -11.84 -7.07 6.18
N ILE A 10 -10.90 -6.99 5.23
CA ILE A 10 -11.05 -7.62 3.91
C ILE A 10 -11.06 -9.14 4.07
N HIS A 11 -10.09 -9.70 4.80
CA HIS A 11 -9.97 -11.15 4.99
C HIS A 11 -11.23 -11.74 5.63
N LYS A 12 -11.74 -11.11 6.71
CA LYS A 12 -12.98 -11.53 7.37
C LYS A 12 -14.20 -11.55 6.45
N LYS A 13 -14.24 -10.62 5.49
CA LYS A 13 -15.35 -10.51 4.53
C LYS A 13 -15.23 -11.53 3.38
N CYS A 14 -14.02 -11.83 2.94
CA CYS A 14 -13.75 -12.78 1.86
C CYS A 14 -13.78 -14.24 2.33
N PHE A 15 -13.37 -14.48 3.58
CA PHE A 15 -13.27 -15.81 4.19
C PHE A 15 -14.13 -15.83 5.46
N PRO A 16 -15.47 -15.91 5.33
CA PRO A 16 -16.33 -16.09 6.48
C PRO A 16 -15.97 -17.41 7.15
N VAL A 17 -15.48 -17.33 8.39
CA VAL A 17 -14.95 -18.48 9.12
C VAL A 17 -16.09 -19.46 9.41
N GLU A 18 -16.06 -20.64 8.80
CA GLU A 18 -16.77 -21.81 9.34
C GLU A 18 -15.92 -22.35 10.49
N ASN A 19 -16.53 -22.52 11.67
CA ASN A 19 -15.80 -22.76 12.92
C ASN A 19 -14.87 -23.99 12.84
N GLY A 20 -13.58 -23.75 13.07
CA GLY A 20 -12.55 -24.79 13.27
C GLY A 20 -11.73 -25.11 12.02
N GLY A 21 -10.42 -24.90 12.11
CA GLY A 21 -9.46 -25.18 11.03
C GLY A 21 -8.39 -24.10 10.90
N GLU A 22 -7.47 -24.30 9.95
CA GLU A 22 -6.34 -23.42 9.62
C GLU A 22 -6.77 -21.94 9.41
N ALA A 23 -7.92 -21.70 8.76
CA ALA A 23 -8.46 -20.36 8.56
C ALA A 23 -8.77 -19.60 9.87
N GLY A 24 -9.17 -20.33 10.92
CA GLY A 24 -9.42 -19.74 12.24
C GLY A 24 -8.13 -19.39 12.99
N GLU A 25 -7.04 -20.13 12.74
CA GLU A 25 -5.71 -19.81 13.28
C GLU A 25 -5.10 -18.60 12.58
N ILE A 26 -5.14 -18.58 11.24
CA ILE A 26 -4.74 -17.42 10.43
C ILE A 26 -5.43 -16.14 10.91
N MET A 27 -6.75 -16.19 11.11
CA MET A 27 -7.50 -15.02 11.56
C MET A 27 -7.08 -14.54 12.96
N ARG A 28 -6.76 -15.46 13.88
CA ARG A 28 -6.25 -15.11 15.22
C ARG A 28 -4.86 -14.48 15.14
N THR A 29 -3.97 -15.02 14.30
CA THR A 29 -2.63 -14.46 14.06
C THR A 29 -2.73 -13.06 13.49
N MET A 30 -3.54 -12.87 12.44
CA MET A 30 -3.77 -11.56 11.83
C MET A 30 -4.30 -10.54 12.84
N GLN A 31 -5.31 -10.91 13.65
CA GLN A 31 -5.88 -10.01 14.66
C GLN A 31 -4.85 -9.62 15.74
N THR A 32 -3.98 -10.56 16.12
CA THR A 32 -2.93 -10.32 17.13
C THR A 32 -1.92 -9.31 16.60
N LEU A 33 -1.37 -9.55 15.40
CA LEU A 33 -0.39 -8.67 14.77
C LEU A 33 -0.95 -7.27 14.48
N THR A 34 -2.21 -7.18 14.02
CA THR A 34 -2.85 -5.87 13.81
C THR A 34 -3.05 -5.10 15.11
N ASN A 35 -3.34 -5.77 16.22
CA ASN A 35 -3.47 -5.12 17.53
C ASN A 35 -2.12 -4.66 18.10
N GLU A 36 -1.01 -5.25 17.65
CA GLU A 36 0.36 -4.84 18.01
C GLU A 36 0.86 -3.63 17.21
N LEU A 37 0.17 -3.25 16.12
CA LEU A 37 0.49 -2.04 15.36
C LEU A 37 0.20 -0.80 16.21
N VAL A 38 1.18 0.09 16.29
CA VAL A 38 1.08 1.35 17.06
C VAL A 38 0.09 2.30 16.40
N ASP A 39 0.02 2.27 15.07
CA ASP A 39 -0.95 3.02 14.27
C ASP A 39 -1.60 2.09 13.23
N PRO A 40 -2.94 2.02 13.15
CA PRO A 40 -3.64 1.28 12.09
C PRO A 40 -3.24 1.68 10.67
N SER A 41 -2.68 2.87 10.46
CA SER A 41 -2.12 3.31 9.17
C SER A 41 -0.85 2.54 8.76
N GLN A 42 -0.26 1.75 9.66
CA GLN A 42 0.88 0.87 9.41
C GLN A 42 0.49 -0.48 8.81
N ASP A 43 -0.81 -0.79 8.74
CA ASP A 43 -1.33 -1.96 8.00
C ASP A 43 -1.30 -1.68 6.48
N VAL A 44 -0.10 -1.47 5.96
CA VAL A 44 0.19 -1.24 4.54
C VAL A 44 0.76 -2.49 3.89
N LEU A 45 0.50 -2.62 2.60
CA LEU A 45 1.03 -3.70 1.78
C LEU A 45 2.55 -3.68 1.77
N ALA A 46 3.17 -4.75 2.26
CA ALA A 46 4.61 -4.92 2.33
C ALA A 46 4.99 -6.41 2.33
N ILE A 47 6.26 -6.70 2.04
CA ILE A 47 6.81 -8.08 1.95
C ILE A 47 6.52 -8.90 3.22
N ASN A 48 6.57 -8.27 4.38
CA ASN A 48 6.30 -8.90 5.69
C ASN A 48 5.12 -8.22 6.38
N ASP A 49 4.07 -7.87 5.63
CA ASP A 49 2.86 -7.34 6.23
C ASP A 49 2.13 -8.40 7.09
N VAL A 50 1.13 -7.96 7.87
CA VAL A 50 0.37 -8.82 8.78
C VAL A 50 -0.20 -10.05 8.07
N PHE A 51 -0.63 -9.88 6.81
CA PHE A 51 -1.22 -10.95 6.03
C PHE A 51 -0.14 -11.92 5.53
N ALA A 52 0.98 -11.43 5.01
CA ALA A 52 2.11 -12.25 4.57
C ALA A 52 2.66 -13.12 5.71
N ILE A 53 2.72 -12.58 6.93
CA ILE A 53 3.13 -13.34 8.12
C ILE A 53 2.09 -14.41 8.50
N SER A 54 0.80 -14.11 8.34
CA SER A 54 -0.27 -15.01 8.81
C SER A 54 -0.65 -16.10 7.81
N VAL A 55 -0.63 -15.79 6.52
CA VAL A 55 -1.08 -16.68 5.42
C VAL A 55 0.11 -17.27 4.64
N GLY A 56 1.27 -16.63 4.73
CA GLY A 56 2.41 -16.86 3.86
C GLY A 56 2.59 -15.72 2.87
N ALA A 57 3.84 -15.48 2.48
CA ALA A 57 4.17 -14.44 1.51
C ALA A 57 3.53 -14.75 0.14
N ASP A 58 3.01 -13.71 -0.51
CA ASP A 58 2.52 -13.84 -1.89
C ASP A 58 3.67 -14.30 -2.81
N GLU A 59 3.41 -15.31 -3.65
CA GLU A 59 4.40 -15.76 -4.62
C GLU A 59 4.64 -14.68 -5.69
N ALA A 60 5.90 -14.55 -6.13
CA ALA A 60 6.29 -13.65 -7.20
C ALA A 60 5.68 -14.08 -8.55
N GLY A 61 4.45 -13.68 -8.78
CA GLY A 61 3.75 -13.85 -10.06
C GLY A 61 3.91 -12.63 -10.95
N ARG A 62 4.22 -12.83 -12.24
CA ARG A 62 4.17 -11.74 -13.25
C ARG A 62 2.73 -11.46 -13.67
N VAL A 63 1.98 -10.77 -12.82
CA VAL A 63 0.64 -10.28 -13.19
C VAL A 63 0.80 -9.09 -14.14
N ARG A 64 0.41 -9.26 -15.40
CA ARG A 64 0.34 -8.16 -16.36
C ARG A 64 -0.91 -7.32 -16.10
N MET A 65 -0.77 -6.26 -15.30
CA MET A 65 -1.83 -5.27 -15.18
C MET A 65 -1.89 -4.36 -16.41
N MET A 66 -3.11 -4.07 -16.86
CA MET A 66 -3.38 -3.02 -17.85
C MET A 66 -3.46 -1.68 -17.11
N GLY A 67 -2.42 -0.85 -17.24
CA GLY A 67 -2.35 0.47 -16.60
C GLY A 67 -0.99 0.75 -15.95
N LEU A 68 -0.90 1.93 -15.32
CA LEU A 68 0.27 2.44 -14.60
C LEU A 68 0.19 2.22 -13.07
N GLY A 69 -0.85 1.56 -12.57
CA GLY A 69 -1.03 1.30 -11.14
C GLY A 69 0.07 0.43 -10.52
N VAL A 70 0.18 0.45 -9.20
CA VAL A 70 1.10 -0.41 -8.43
C VAL A 70 0.78 -1.87 -8.73
N THR A 71 1.81 -2.65 -9.07
CA THR A 71 1.69 -4.09 -9.33
C THR A 71 2.31 -4.90 -8.19
N PRO A 72 1.94 -6.18 -8.03
CA PRO A 72 2.57 -7.05 -7.02
C PRO A 72 4.10 -7.07 -7.13
N THR A 73 4.64 -7.13 -8.36
CA THR A 73 6.08 -7.03 -8.63
C THR A 73 6.71 -5.76 -8.03
N ASP A 74 6.00 -4.62 -8.06
CA ASP A 74 6.53 -3.37 -7.49
C ASP A 74 6.61 -3.39 -5.95
N VAL A 75 5.92 -4.32 -5.29
CA VAL A 75 5.85 -4.44 -3.82
C VAL A 75 6.72 -5.58 -3.31
N PHE A 76 6.77 -6.69 -4.04
CA PHE A 76 7.35 -7.96 -3.57
C PHE A 76 8.69 -8.34 -4.22
N GLU A 77 9.09 -7.69 -5.32
CA GLU A 77 10.44 -7.90 -5.89
C GLU A 77 11.41 -6.83 -5.38
N ASP A 78 12.67 -7.23 -5.14
CA ASP A 78 13.74 -6.32 -4.74
C ASP A 78 14.09 -5.29 -5.85
N THR A 79 13.72 -5.58 -7.09
CA THR A 79 13.98 -4.73 -8.25
C THR A 79 12.72 -4.07 -8.78
N LEU A 80 12.75 -2.73 -8.89
CA LEU A 80 11.66 -1.97 -9.48
C LEU A 80 11.45 -2.34 -10.95
N SER A 81 10.20 -2.56 -11.34
CA SER A 81 9.85 -2.76 -12.73
C SER A 81 10.04 -1.47 -13.55
N PRO A 82 10.33 -1.55 -14.85
CA PRO A 82 10.40 -0.36 -15.71
C PRO A 82 9.12 0.49 -15.67
N LYS A 83 7.96 -0.14 -15.45
CA LYS A 83 6.68 0.56 -15.28
C LYS A 83 6.62 1.31 -13.95
N ALA A 84 7.10 0.71 -12.86
CA ALA A 84 7.23 1.37 -11.56
C ALA A 84 8.09 2.63 -11.67
N CYS A 85 9.27 2.52 -12.30
CA CYS A 85 10.17 3.66 -12.51
C CYS A 85 9.48 4.79 -13.27
N ASN A 86 8.76 4.48 -14.36
CA ASN A 86 8.04 5.48 -15.14
C ASN A 86 6.90 6.15 -14.33
N ARG A 87 6.15 5.39 -13.53
CA ARG A 87 5.14 5.94 -12.62
C ARG A 87 5.77 6.92 -11.64
N MET A 88 6.82 6.50 -10.93
CA MET A 88 7.51 7.34 -9.95
C MET A 88 8.07 8.62 -10.58
N LEU A 89 8.61 8.52 -11.80
CA LEU A 89 9.07 9.69 -12.54
C LEU A 89 7.92 10.69 -12.80
N MET A 90 6.77 10.22 -13.28
CA MET A 90 5.60 11.07 -13.52
C MET A 90 5.07 11.71 -12.23
N GLU A 91 5.00 10.95 -11.14
CA GLU A 91 4.58 11.45 -9.83
C GLU A 91 5.53 12.54 -9.31
N ASN A 92 6.84 12.32 -9.43
CA ASN A 92 7.86 13.30 -9.05
C ASN A 92 7.81 14.56 -9.92
N MET A 93 7.60 14.41 -11.23
CA MET A 93 7.43 15.55 -12.14
C MET A 93 6.20 16.38 -11.76
N ALA A 94 5.07 15.74 -11.47
CA ALA A 94 3.86 16.44 -11.04
C ALA A 94 4.05 17.15 -9.69
N ALA A 95 4.73 16.51 -8.74
CA ALA A 95 5.02 17.11 -7.44
C ALA A 95 5.96 18.31 -7.54
N THR A 96 7.04 18.19 -8.33
CA THR A 96 7.99 19.28 -8.56
C THR A 96 7.34 20.45 -9.29
N GLN A 97 6.47 20.19 -10.27
CA GLN A 97 5.69 21.24 -10.92
C GLN A 97 4.82 22.00 -9.91
N LYS A 98 4.03 21.30 -9.08
CA LYS A 98 3.20 21.94 -8.06
C LYS A 98 4.01 22.78 -7.07
N LEU A 99 5.17 22.29 -6.66
CA LEU A 99 6.08 23.02 -5.78
C LEU A 99 6.63 24.28 -6.46
N SER A 100 6.98 24.20 -7.75
CA SER A 100 7.47 25.36 -8.51
C SER A 100 6.40 26.44 -8.65
N GLU A 101 5.15 26.05 -8.95
CA GLU A 101 4.01 26.98 -9.05
C GLU A 101 3.73 27.66 -7.70
N GLY A 102 3.75 26.89 -6.60
CA GLY A 102 3.60 27.43 -5.25
C GLY A 102 4.73 28.38 -4.85
N LEU A 103 5.96 28.09 -5.24
CA LEU A 103 7.11 28.96 -4.97
C LEU A 103 6.99 30.29 -5.71
N GLU A 104 6.60 30.27 -6.99
CA GLU A 104 6.40 31.49 -7.77
C GLU A 104 5.25 32.34 -7.23
N ALA A 105 4.15 31.72 -6.80
CA ALA A 105 3.05 32.42 -6.13
C ALA A 105 3.52 33.10 -4.83
N CYS A 106 4.34 32.42 -4.02
CA CYS A 106 4.89 32.98 -2.78
C CYS A 106 5.84 34.16 -3.05
N LYS A 107 6.74 34.03 -4.05
CA LYS A 107 7.63 35.13 -4.47
C LYS A 107 6.86 36.38 -4.92
N GLN A 108 5.78 36.20 -5.67
CA GLN A 108 4.93 37.31 -6.10
C GLN A 108 4.25 38.00 -4.91
N GLN A 109 3.84 37.26 -3.88
CA GLN A 109 3.26 37.88 -2.68
C GLN A 109 4.28 38.70 -1.89
N ILE A 110 5.54 38.25 -1.80
CA ILE A 110 6.61 38.98 -1.11
C ILE A 110 7.01 40.24 -1.88
N THR A 111 7.01 40.18 -3.22
CA THR A 111 7.44 41.31 -4.07
C THR A 111 6.39 42.43 -4.15
N ASN A 112 5.12 42.11 -3.86
CA ASN A 112 4.00 43.06 -3.87
C ASN A 112 3.67 43.68 -2.48
N GLN A 113 4.51 43.42 -1.46
CA GLN A 113 4.48 44.09 -0.15
C GLN A 113 5.50 45.22 -0.10
#